data_AF-A0A6A0AKB6-F1
#
_entry.id   AF-A0A6A0AKB6-F1
#
_cell.length_a   1.000
_cell.length_b   1.000
_cell.length_c   1.000
_cell.angle_alpha   90.00
_cell.angle_beta   90.00
_cell.angle_gamma   90.00
#
_symmetry.space_group_name_H-M   'P 1'
#
loop_
_entity.id
_entity.type
_entity.pdbx_description
1 polymer ?
#
loop_
_entity_poly.entity_id
_entity_poly.type
_entity_poly.pdbx_seq_one_letter_code
_entity_poly.pdbx_strand_id
1 'polypeptide(L)'
;MATTYPSAILCRDKSIVVNLEHIKAIITTDSVLVVNHEEDSTTKFIAELKQRLAHPGLAGSKSFASMGDLQRAAAAAAPPMMLAGNGAPGVMPGNITGLSAMLPFELRALEVCLDEVASEFDMLTTELEASAYPALDALATKVTSPHLECVRRIKNRLVRLTTRVQTVREVVEKFLDDDEDMHDLNLTANLERERERQALDLDLPLGGAEAGPYAASAADSSSQQDP
;
A
#
# COMPACT_ATOMS: atom_id res chain seq x y z
N MET A 1 17.94 13.06 -12.53
CA MET A 1 18.79 11.90 -12.19
C MET A 1 17.86 10.74 -11.88
N ALA A 2 17.84 9.69 -12.70
CA ALA A 2 17.01 8.52 -12.45
C ALA A 2 17.58 7.75 -11.26
N THR A 3 16.85 7.69 -10.15
CA THR A 3 17.28 6.89 -9.00
C THR A 3 17.30 5.41 -9.42
N THR A 4 18.51 4.83 -9.56
CA THR A 4 18.78 3.41 -9.84
C THR A 4 18.54 2.59 -8.58
N TYR A 5 17.34 2.70 -8.00
CA TYR A 5 16.92 1.78 -6.95
C TYR A 5 16.02 0.72 -7.57
N PRO A 6 16.25 -0.57 -7.26
CA PRO A 6 15.38 -1.65 -7.70
C PRO A 6 13.97 -1.44 -7.14
N SER A 7 12.97 -2.01 -7.81
CA SER A 7 11.59 -1.98 -7.32
C SER A 7 11.53 -2.55 -5.90
N ALA A 8 10.87 -1.86 -4.98
CA ALA A 8 10.80 -2.22 -3.57
C ALA A 8 9.61 -1.55 -2.88
N ILE A 9 9.03 -2.25 -1.91
CA ILE A 9 8.13 -1.72 -0.89
C ILE A 9 8.87 -1.87 0.44
N LEU A 10 9.03 -0.78 1.18
CA LEU A 10 9.76 -0.77 2.45
C LEU A 10 8.91 -0.10 3.53
N CYS A 11 8.61 -0.83 4.60
CA CYS A 11 8.04 -0.26 5.81
C CYS A 11 9.15 0.40 6.63
N ARG A 12 8.85 1.56 7.20
CA ARG A 12 9.68 2.31 8.16
C ARG A 12 8.77 2.76 9.28
N ASP A 13 9.38 3.13 10.42
CA ASP A 13 8.67 3.48 11.66
C ASP A 13 7.47 4.43 11.47
N LYS A 14 7.55 5.37 10.51
CA LYS A 14 6.50 6.39 10.27
C LYS A 14 6.15 6.59 8.79
N SER A 15 6.64 5.71 7.92
CA SER A 15 6.38 5.86 6.49
C SER A 15 6.54 4.56 5.73
N ILE A 16 5.81 4.46 4.61
CA ILE A 16 5.98 3.39 3.64
C ILE A 16 6.65 4.00 2.41
N VAL A 17 7.79 3.45 2.01
CA VAL A 17 8.49 3.86 0.80
C VAL A 17 8.12 2.89 -0.31
N VAL A 18 7.50 3.42 -1.36
CA VAL A 18 7.09 2.67 -2.55
C VAL A 18 7.95 3.13 -3.72
N ASN A 19 8.70 2.20 -4.30
CA ASN A 19 9.41 2.37 -5.56
C ASN A 19 8.98 1.25 -6.50
N LEU A 20 7.99 1.49 -7.36
CA LEU A 20 7.47 0.50 -8.29
C LEU A 20 7.35 1.13 -9.68
N GLU A 21 8.11 0.60 -10.65
CA GLU A 21 8.12 1.11 -12.03
C GLU A 21 8.38 2.63 -12.10
N HIS A 22 7.40 3.41 -12.56
CA HIS A 22 7.47 4.86 -12.67
C HIS A 22 7.01 5.58 -11.38
N ILE A 23 6.44 4.85 -10.41
CA ILE A 23 5.90 5.39 -9.17
C ILE A 23 6.96 5.36 -8.08
N LYS A 24 7.33 6.54 -7.59
CA LYS A 24 8.20 6.72 -6.43
C LYS A 24 7.45 7.57 -5.42
N ALA A 25 6.99 6.96 -4.34
CA ALA A 25 6.17 7.62 -3.35
C ALA A 25 6.63 7.29 -1.93
N ILE A 26 6.48 8.26 -1.03
CA ILE A 26 6.60 8.08 0.42
C ILE A 26 5.24 8.36 1.00
N ILE A 27 4.64 7.36 1.63
CA ILE A 27 3.32 7.42 2.25
C ILE A 27 3.51 7.60 3.75
N THR A 28 2.89 8.62 4.33
CA THR A 28 2.77 8.82 5.79
C THR A 28 1.34 8.52 6.22
N THR A 29 1.03 8.72 7.51
CA THR A 29 -0.33 8.58 8.06
C THR A 29 -1.35 9.58 7.50
N ASP A 30 -0.89 10.70 6.94
CA ASP A 30 -1.72 11.85 6.59
C ASP A 30 -1.40 12.46 5.21
N SER A 31 -0.25 12.12 4.62
CA SER A 31 0.21 12.71 3.36
C SER A 31 0.94 11.69 2.50
N VAL A 32 0.97 11.94 1.18
CA VAL A 32 1.76 11.16 0.22
C VAL A 32 2.68 12.11 -0.53
N LEU A 33 3.98 11.82 -0.49
CA LEU A 33 5.00 12.55 -1.23
C LEU A 33 5.39 11.76 -2.47
N VAL A 34 5.05 12.27 -3.65
CA VAL A 34 5.44 11.67 -4.93
C VAL A 34 6.74 12.32 -5.40
N VAL A 35 7.76 11.50 -5.60
CA VAL A 35 9.10 11.88 -6.06
C VAL A 35 9.12 11.72 -7.58
N ASN A 36 9.35 12.83 -8.30
CA ASN A 36 9.32 12.98 -9.78
C ASN A 36 7.94 13.39 -10.35
N HIS A 37 7.55 14.64 -10.15
CA HIS A 37 6.34 15.23 -10.75
C HIS A 37 6.52 15.68 -12.21
N GLU A 38 7.72 15.56 -12.79
CA GLU A 38 8.03 16.08 -14.13
C GLU A 38 7.60 15.13 -15.27
N GLU A 39 7.17 13.92 -14.95
CA GLU A 39 6.73 12.93 -15.94
C GLU A 39 5.20 12.96 -16.14
N ASP A 40 4.76 12.87 -17.40
CA ASP A 40 3.33 12.91 -17.77
C ASP A 40 2.54 11.76 -17.13
N SER A 41 3.14 10.57 -17.02
CA SER A 41 2.56 9.40 -16.35
C SER A 41 2.28 9.70 -14.88
N THR A 42 3.25 10.28 -14.18
CA THR A 42 3.14 10.62 -12.76
C THR A 42 2.13 11.73 -12.51
N THR A 43 1.95 12.66 -13.46
CA THR A 43 0.92 13.70 -13.34
C THR A 43 -0.49 13.13 -13.37
N LYS A 44 -0.75 12.15 -14.25
CA LYS A 44 -2.04 11.41 -14.30
C LYS A 44 -2.27 10.65 -13.00
N PHE A 45 -1.24 9.95 -12.53
CA PHE A 45 -1.27 9.26 -11.24
C PHE A 45 -1.59 10.21 -10.07
N ILE A 46 -0.96 11.39 -9.99
CA ILE A 46 -1.22 12.36 -8.92
C ILE A 46 -2.67 12.84 -8.94
N ALA A 47 -3.26 13.06 -10.12
CA ALA A 47 -4.66 13.45 -10.24
C ALA A 47 -5.59 12.34 -9.72
N GLU A 48 -5.34 11.09 -10.10
CA GLU A 48 -6.07 9.92 -9.62
C GLU A 48 -5.93 9.74 -8.11
N LEU A 49 -4.71 9.84 -7.58
CA LEU A 49 -4.39 9.73 -6.17
C LEU A 49 -5.17 10.77 -5.36
N LYS A 50 -5.16 12.04 -5.78
CA LYS A 50 -5.93 13.10 -5.12
C LYS A 50 -7.42 12.83 -5.15
N GLN A 51 -7.95 12.38 -6.29
CA GLN A 51 -9.39 12.12 -6.44
C GLN A 51 -9.83 10.96 -5.54
N ARG A 52 -9.08 9.86 -5.49
CA ARG A 52 -9.42 8.68 -4.69
C ARG A 52 -9.22 8.88 -3.20
N LEU A 53 -8.18 9.62 -2.80
CA LEU A 53 -7.99 9.98 -1.40
C LEU A 53 -9.05 10.98 -0.90
N ALA A 54 -9.57 11.86 -1.77
CA ALA A 54 -10.65 12.79 -1.44
C ALA A 54 -12.04 12.12 -1.43
N HIS A 55 -12.25 11.10 -2.27
CA HIS A 55 -13.52 10.41 -2.42
C HIS A 55 -13.38 8.89 -2.21
N PRO A 56 -13.33 8.43 -0.94
CA PRO A 56 -13.15 7.00 -0.63
C PRO A 56 -14.25 6.09 -1.20
N GLY A 57 -15.45 6.63 -1.47
CA GLY A 57 -16.57 5.87 -2.01
C GLY A 57 -16.58 5.66 -3.54
N LEU A 58 -15.73 6.37 -4.29
CA LEU A 58 -15.55 6.17 -5.75
C LEU A 58 -14.27 5.40 -6.10
N ALA A 59 -13.44 5.09 -5.09
CA ALA A 59 -12.17 4.37 -5.24
C ALA A 59 -12.39 2.86 -5.47
N GLY A 60 -13.20 2.51 -6.47
CA GLY A 60 -13.17 1.16 -7.01
C GLY A 60 -11.86 0.99 -7.75
N SER A 61 -11.05 0.02 -7.34
CA SER A 61 -9.85 -0.37 -8.09
C SER A 61 -10.21 -0.64 -9.56
N LYS A 62 -9.51 0.05 -10.49
CA LYS A 62 -9.73 -0.06 -11.94
C LYS A 62 -9.44 -1.48 -12.41
N SER A 63 -8.42 -2.12 -11.86
CA SER A 63 -8.01 -3.49 -12.20
C SER A 63 -9.02 -4.54 -11.76
N PHE A 64 -9.74 -4.31 -10.66
CA PHE A 64 -10.77 -5.25 -10.18
C PHE A 64 -12.09 -5.14 -10.94
N ALA A 65 -12.36 -4.06 -11.67
CA ALA A 65 -13.51 -4.00 -12.57
C ALA A 65 -13.41 -5.07 -13.67
N SER A 66 -12.20 -5.30 -14.21
CA SER A 66 -11.93 -6.34 -15.20
C SER A 66 -12.07 -7.76 -14.61
N MET A 67 -11.61 -7.98 -13.38
CA MET A 67 -11.80 -9.26 -12.68
C MET A 67 -13.26 -9.49 -12.27
N GLY A 68 -13.99 -8.41 -11.97
CA GLY A 68 -15.41 -8.41 -11.67
C GLY A 68 -16.25 -8.96 -12.81
N ASP A 69 -15.89 -8.72 -14.07
CA ASP A 69 -16.59 -9.31 -15.22
C ASP A 69 -16.35 -10.83 -15.32
N LEU A 70 -15.14 -11.31 -15.02
CA LEU A 70 -14.82 -12.74 -14.95
C LEU A 70 -15.53 -13.44 -13.79
N GLN A 71 -15.55 -12.81 -12.61
CA GLN A 71 -16.21 -13.34 -11.41
C GLN A 71 -17.73 -13.25 -11.53
N ARG A 72 -18.28 -12.24 -12.21
CA ARG A 72 -19.72 -12.08 -12.48
C ARG A 72 -20.21 -13.07 -13.53
N ALA A 73 -19.39 -13.40 -14.52
CA ALA A 73 -19.64 -14.52 -15.43
C ALA A 73 -19.63 -15.87 -14.70
N ALA A 74 -18.72 -16.06 -13.73
CA ALA A 74 -18.68 -17.27 -12.88
C ALA A 74 -19.85 -17.32 -11.87
N ALA A 75 -20.25 -16.19 -11.29
CA ALA A 75 -21.38 -16.08 -10.35
C ALA A 75 -22.74 -16.23 -11.05
N ALA A 76 -22.85 -15.86 -12.33
CA ALA A 76 -24.04 -16.14 -13.14
C ALA A 76 -24.28 -17.65 -13.38
N ALA A 77 -23.25 -18.49 -13.16
CA ALA A 77 -23.34 -19.94 -13.29
C ALA A 77 -23.59 -20.68 -11.96
N ALA A 78 -23.58 -19.99 -10.81
CA ALA A 78 -23.78 -20.60 -9.49
C ALA A 78 -25.18 -20.27 -8.92
N PRO A 79 -25.90 -21.25 -8.33
CA PRO A 79 -27.19 -20.99 -7.71
C PRO A 79 -27.02 -20.11 -6.45
N PRO A 80 -27.96 -19.19 -6.16
CA PRO A 80 -27.83 -18.28 -5.03
C PRO A 80 -28.06 -19.06 -3.72
N MET A 81 -27.02 -19.25 -2.92
CA MET A 81 -27.20 -19.66 -1.52
C MET A 81 -27.65 -18.44 -0.71
N MET A 82 -28.93 -18.43 -0.34
CA MET A 82 -29.43 -17.53 0.71
C MET A 82 -28.91 -17.99 2.08
N LEU A 83 -28.03 -17.21 2.69
CA LEU A 83 -27.81 -17.31 4.13
C LEU A 83 -28.77 -16.32 4.83
N ALA A 84 -29.86 -16.87 5.37
CA ALA A 84 -30.80 -16.16 6.21
C ALA A 84 -30.24 -16.00 7.63
N GLY A 85 -30.19 -14.76 8.15
CA GLY A 85 -29.89 -14.52 9.56
C GLY A 85 -29.48 -13.09 9.89
N ASN A 86 -30.44 -12.30 10.40
CA ASN A 86 -30.30 -11.09 11.20
C ASN A 86 -29.51 -9.88 10.66
N GLY A 87 -30.25 -8.94 10.05
CA GLY A 87 -30.28 -7.53 10.48
C GLY A 87 -29.03 -6.63 10.37
N ALA A 88 -27.87 -7.12 9.94
CA ALA A 88 -26.75 -6.27 9.53
C ALA A 88 -26.82 -6.00 8.03
N PRO A 89 -26.47 -4.80 7.53
CA PRO A 89 -26.36 -4.58 6.09
C PRO A 89 -25.34 -5.57 5.54
N GLY A 90 -25.83 -6.57 4.80
CA GLY A 90 -25.04 -7.65 4.26
C GLY A 90 -23.92 -7.08 3.40
N VAL A 91 -22.68 -7.33 3.81
CA VAL A 91 -21.53 -7.19 2.92
C VAL A 91 -21.73 -8.22 1.81
N MET A 92 -22.25 -7.76 0.68
CA MET A 92 -22.29 -8.54 -0.55
C MET A 92 -20.84 -8.94 -0.88
N PRO A 93 -20.54 -10.24 -1.09
CA PRO A 93 -19.24 -10.65 -1.61
C PRO A 93 -19.16 -10.11 -3.05
N GLY A 94 -18.52 -8.95 -3.20
CA GLY A 94 -18.46 -8.22 -4.47
C GLY A 94 -18.51 -6.70 -4.36
N ASN A 95 -18.86 -6.11 -3.20
CA ASN A 95 -18.80 -4.65 -3.02
C ASN A 95 -17.46 -4.22 -2.37
N ILE A 96 -16.35 -4.47 -3.07
CA ILE A 96 -14.98 -4.09 -2.68
C ILE A 96 -14.85 -2.57 -2.46
N THR A 97 -15.65 -1.79 -3.20
CA THR A 97 -15.76 -0.34 -3.10
C THR A 97 -16.14 0.16 -1.70
N GLY A 98 -16.96 -0.60 -0.96
CA GLY A 98 -17.30 -0.25 0.43
C GLY A 98 -16.16 -0.51 1.41
N LEU A 99 -15.30 -1.49 1.12
CA LEU A 99 -14.15 -1.85 1.95
C LEU A 99 -13.02 -0.82 1.80
N SER A 100 -12.75 -0.33 0.59
CA SER A 100 -11.72 0.69 0.37
C SER A 100 -11.99 1.98 1.15
N ALA A 101 -13.27 2.37 1.29
CA ALA A 101 -13.66 3.52 2.10
C ALA A 101 -13.36 3.36 3.61
N MET A 102 -13.29 2.13 4.09
CA MET A 102 -13.03 1.80 5.51
C MET A 102 -11.53 1.64 5.82
N LEU A 103 -10.66 1.65 4.80
CA LEU A 103 -9.22 1.52 4.99
C LEU A 103 -8.60 2.82 5.56
N PRO A 104 -7.60 2.70 6.45
CA PRO A 104 -6.70 3.78 6.84
C PRO A 104 -6.07 4.49 5.63
N PHE A 105 -5.65 5.74 5.83
CA PHE A 105 -5.14 6.60 4.76
C PHE A 105 -3.97 5.97 4.00
N GLU A 106 -3.03 5.40 4.74
CA GLU A 106 -1.81 4.77 4.25
C GLU A 106 -2.09 3.54 3.39
N LEU A 107 -3.08 2.72 3.77
CA LEU A 107 -3.48 1.55 3.00
C LEU A 107 -4.21 1.95 1.72
N ARG A 108 -5.04 3.00 1.76
CA ARG A 108 -5.67 3.54 0.54
C ARG A 108 -4.64 4.14 -0.41
N ALA A 109 -3.68 4.90 0.11
CA ALA A 109 -2.60 5.44 -0.70
C ALA A 109 -1.81 4.32 -1.39
N LEU A 110 -1.49 3.25 -0.66
CA LEU A 110 -0.82 2.08 -1.22
C LEU A 110 -1.68 1.34 -2.25
N GLU A 111 -2.98 1.17 -2.00
CA GLU A 111 -3.93 0.59 -2.96
C GLU A 111 -3.88 1.33 -4.30
N VAL A 112 -3.94 2.67 -4.26
CA VAL A 112 -3.90 3.48 -5.49
C VAL A 112 -2.57 3.35 -6.22
N CYS A 113 -1.44 3.28 -5.51
CA CYS A 113 -0.13 3.02 -6.11
C CYS A 113 -0.12 1.66 -6.85
N LEU A 114 -0.63 0.61 -6.21
CA LEU A 114 -0.63 -0.74 -6.78
C LEU A 114 -1.62 -0.88 -7.94
N ASP A 115 -2.80 -0.27 -7.85
CA ASP A 115 -3.81 -0.25 -8.94
C ASP A 115 -3.28 0.50 -10.17
N GLU A 116 -2.54 1.59 -9.99
CA GLU A 116 -1.92 2.31 -11.13
C GLU A 116 -0.87 1.45 -11.83
N VAL A 117 0.02 0.77 -11.08
CA VAL A 117 1.03 -0.13 -11.67
C VAL A 117 0.36 -1.30 -12.40
N ALA A 118 -0.66 -1.91 -11.80
CA ALA A 118 -1.43 -2.97 -12.44
C ALA A 118 -2.12 -2.48 -13.72
N SER A 119 -2.77 -1.31 -13.66
CA SER A 119 -3.43 -0.69 -14.81
C SER A 119 -2.43 -0.34 -15.92
N GLU A 120 -1.19 0.05 -15.61
CA GLU A 120 -0.14 0.27 -16.60
C GLU A 120 0.22 -1.04 -17.32
N PHE A 121 0.41 -2.13 -16.58
CA PHE A 121 0.72 -3.43 -17.17
C PHE A 121 -0.43 -3.96 -18.03
N ASP A 122 -1.68 -3.78 -17.64
CA ASP A 122 -2.85 -4.16 -18.45
C ASP A 122 -2.90 -3.38 -19.76
N MET A 123 -2.65 -2.06 -19.71
CA MET A 123 -2.59 -1.21 -20.89
C MET A 123 -1.46 -1.64 -21.84
N LEU A 124 -0.26 -1.87 -21.31
CA LEU A 124 0.89 -2.33 -22.09
C LEU A 124 0.68 -3.71 -22.70
N THR A 125 -0.01 -4.60 -22.00
CA THR A 125 -0.40 -5.92 -22.50
C THR A 125 -1.37 -5.79 -23.66
N THR A 126 -2.41 -4.97 -23.50
CA THR A 126 -3.40 -4.68 -24.56
C THR A 126 -2.76 -4.06 -25.80
N GLU A 127 -1.84 -3.10 -25.63
CA GLU A 127 -1.11 -2.48 -26.74
C GLU A 127 -0.21 -3.50 -27.47
N LEU A 128 0.48 -4.36 -26.71
CA LEU A 128 1.32 -5.40 -27.26
C LEU A 128 0.49 -6.40 -28.07
N GLU A 129 -0.64 -6.86 -27.53
CA GLU A 129 -1.60 -7.74 -28.19
C GLU A 129 -2.13 -7.16 -29.49
N ALA A 130 -2.54 -5.89 -29.48
CA ALA A 130 -3.02 -5.18 -30.68
C ALA A 130 -1.99 -5.19 -31.82
N SER A 131 -0.69 -5.17 -31.49
CA SER A 131 0.39 -5.30 -32.49
C SER A 131 0.78 -6.75 -32.80
N ALA A 132 0.61 -7.67 -31.85
CA ALA A 132 0.99 -9.08 -31.96
C ALA A 132 0.06 -9.86 -32.89
N TYR A 133 -1.25 -9.74 -32.71
CA TYR A 133 -2.21 -10.53 -33.49
C TYR A 133 -2.09 -10.30 -35.01
N PRO A 134 -2.02 -9.06 -35.52
CA PRO A 134 -1.85 -8.82 -36.95
C PRO A 134 -0.50 -9.30 -37.49
N ALA A 135 0.57 -9.17 -36.70
CA ALA A 135 1.91 -9.60 -37.12
C ALA A 135 2.04 -11.13 -37.21
N LEU A 136 1.38 -11.86 -36.30
CA LEU A 136 1.32 -13.32 -36.31
C LEU A 136 0.48 -13.83 -37.49
N ASP A 137 -0.65 -13.19 -37.77
CA ASP A 137 -1.51 -13.55 -38.92
C ASP A 137 -0.79 -13.30 -40.26
N ALA A 138 -0.11 -12.15 -40.40
CA ALA A 138 0.72 -11.86 -41.56
C ALA A 138 1.89 -12.86 -41.73
N LEU A 139 2.47 -13.34 -40.64
CA LEU A 139 3.51 -14.38 -40.69
C LEU A 139 2.93 -15.75 -41.06
N ALA A 140 1.75 -16.10 -40.54
CA ALA A 140 1.07 -17.36 -40.81
C ALA A 140 0.65 -17.50 -42.27
N THR A 141 0.25 -16.38 -42.90
CA THR A 141 -0.07 -16.34 -44.34
C THR A 141 1.18 -16.39 -45.22
N LYS A 142 2.26 -15.68 -44.83
CA LYS A 142 3.51 -15.66 -45.60
C LYS A 142 4.75 -15.48 -44.73
N VAL A 143 5.62 -16.49 -44.73
CA VAL A 143 6.90 -16.44 -44.05
C VAL A 143 7.90 -15.59 -44.86
N THR A 144 8.19 -14.38 -44.37
CA THR A 144 9.16 -13.47 -44.97
C THR A 144 10.07 -12.87 -43.89
N SER A 145 11.29 -12.49 -44.29
CA SER A 145 12.25 -11.81 -43.40
C SER A 145 11.67 -10.60 -42.63
N PRO A 146 10.92 -9.65 -43.26
CA PRO A 146 10.32 -8.53 -42.52
C PRO A 146 9.26 -8.96 -41.50
N HIS A 147 8.47 -10.00 -41.79
CA HIS A 147 7.48 -10.53 -40.83
C HIS A 147 8.17 -11.20 -39.63
N LEU A 148 9.25 -11.96 -39.87
CA LEU A 148 10.05 -12.55 -38.80
C LEU A 148 10.72 -11.49 -37.91
N GLU A 149 11.22 -10.40 -38.50
CA GLU A 149 11.80 -9.30 -37.71
C GLU A 149 10.72 -8.54 -36.93
N CYS A 150 9.51 -8.40 -37.47
CA CYS A 150 8.37 -7.82 -36.73
C CYS A 150 8.04 -8.69 -35.50
N VAL A 151 7.86 -9.99 -35.69
CA VAL A 151 7.57 -10.94 -34.59
C VAL A 151 8.72 -11.00 -33.58
N ARG A 152 9.98 -10.92 -34.02
CA ARG A 152 11.15 -10.82 -33.13
C ARG A 152 11.09 -9.56 -32.26
N ARG A 153 10.72 -8.40 -32.83
CA ARG A 153 10.54 -7.15 -32.08
C ARG A 153 9.43 -7.29 -31.03
N ILE A 154 8.29 -7.89 -31.41
CA ILE A 154 7.16 -8.14 -30.52
C ILE A 154 7.56 -9.08 -29.38
N LYS A 155 8.22 -10.20 -29.67
CA LYS A 155 8.77 -11.12 -28.67
C LYS A 155 9.70 -10.39 -27.70
N ASN A 156 10.60 -9.53 -28.20
CA ASN A 156 11.50 -8.79 -27.33
C ASN A 156 10.74 -7.78 -26.44
N ARG A 157 9.65 -7.17 -26.92
CA ARG A 157 8.77 -6.33 -26.09
C ARG A 157 8.07 -7.17 -25.03
N LEU A 158 7.51 -8.33 -25.41
CA LEU A 158 6.86 -9.28 -24.52
C LEU A 158 7.79 -9.70 -23.38
N VAL A 159 9.00 -10.16 -23.70
CA VAL A 159 9.98 -10.60 -22.70
C VAL A 159 10.29 -9.48 -21.71
N ARG A 160 10.47 -8.23 -22.18
CA ARG A 160 10.70 -7.08 -21.29
C ARG A 160 9.50 -6.81 -20.37
N LEU A 161 8.27 -6.85 -20.91
CA LEU A 161 7.06 -6.66 -20.13
C LEU A 161 6.90 -7.77 -19.07
N THR A 162 7.11 -9.03 -19.46
CA THR A 162 7.06 -10.17 -18.54
C THR A 162 8.08 -10.03 -17.41
N THR A 163 9.32 -9.64 -17.69
CA THR A 163 10.34 -9.42 -16.65
C THR A 163 9.95 -8.29 -15.69
N ARG A 164 9.36 -7.19 -16.18
CA ARG A 164 8.84 -6.09 -15.34
C ARG A 164 7.74 -6.57 -14.40
N VAL A 165 6.74 -7.29 -14.93
CA VAL A 165 5.64 -7.86 -14.12
C VAL A 165 6.17 -8.85 -13.08
N GLN A 166 7.11 -9.72 -13.47
CA GLN A 166 7.75 -10.67 -12.55
C GLN A 166 8.47 -9.94 -11.41
N THR A 167 9.17 -8.85 -11.70
CA THR A 167 9.87 -8.06 -10.68
C THR A 167 8.88 -7.48 -9.67
N VAL A 168 7.76 -6.89 -10.13
CA VAL A 168 6.73 -6.35 -9.22
C VAL A 168 6.06 -7.48 -8.42
N ARG A 169 5.76 -8.61 -9.06
CA ARG A 169 5.21 -9.80 -8.39
C ARG A 169 6.14 -10.30 -7.28
N GLU A 170 7.44 -10.46 -7.57
CA GLU A 170 8.43 -10.92 -6.59
C GLU A 170 8.56 -9.95 -5.40
N VAL A 171 8.49 -8.64 -5.65
CA VAL A 171 8.50 -7.61 -4.59
C VAL A 171 7.26 -7.73 -3.70
N VAL A 172 6.09 -7.87 -4.29
CA VAL A 172 4.83 -8.01 -3.55
C VAL A 172 4.78 -9.34 -2.79
N GLU A 173 5.20 -10.44 -3.41
CA GLU A 173 5.26 -11.75 -2.75
C GLU A 173 6.20 -11.73 -1.55
N LYS A 174 7.42 -11.22 -1.74
CA LYS A 174 8.39 -11.11 -0.66
C LYS A 174 7.86 -10.26 0.50
N PHE A 175 7.15 -9.16 0.18
CA PHE A 175 6.54 -8.30 1.19
C PHE A 175 5.40 -9.01 1.94
N LEU A 176 4.60 -9.82 1.23
CA LEU A 176 3.49 -10.57 1.82
C LEU A 176 3.94 -11.80 2.61
N ASP A 177 5.13 -12.33 2.34
CA ASP A 177 5.73 -13.44 3.08
C ASP A 177 6.27 -13.02 4.46
N ASP A 178 6.41 -11.72 4.73
CA ASP A 178 6.92 -11.15 5.98
C ASP A 178 5.79 -10.50 6.79
N ASP A 179 5.32 -11.21 7.83
CA ASP A 179 4.24 -10.76 8.72
C ASP A 179 4.62 -9.48 9.52
N GLU A 180 5.91 -9.25 9.77
CA GLU A 180 6.39 -8.05 10.49
C GLU A 180 6.24 -6.82 9.58
N ASP A 181 6.76 -6.90 8.35
CA ASP A 181 6.60 -5.86 7.33
C ASP A 181 5.11 -5.59 7.04
N MET A 182 4.28 -6.64 6.98
CA MET A 182 2.84 -6.50 6.74
C MET A 182 2.11 -5.82 7.91
N HIS A 183 2.47 -6.14 9.14
CA HIS A 183 1.91 -5.47 10.32
C HIS A 183 2.27 -3.99 10.36
N ASP A 184 3.51 -3.65 9.97
CA ASP A 184 4.04 -2.30 10.01
C ASP A 184 3.49 -1.37 8.91
N LEU A 185 2.68 -1.89 7.99
CA LEU A 185 1.90 -1.06 7.07
C LEU A 185 0.90 -0.16 7.77
N ASN A 186 0.33 -0.58 8.91
CA ASN A 186 -0.68 0.21 9.60
C ASN A 186 -0.02 1.27 10.48
N LEU A 187 0.48 2.31 9.81
CA LEU A 187 1.15 3.44 10.44
C LEU A 187 0.27 4.13 11.48
N THR A 188 -1.05 4.17 11.25
CA THR A 188 -2.02 4.76 12.19
C THR A 188 -2.03 4.00 13.51
N ALA A 189 -2.18 2.67 13.47
CA ALA A 189 -2.17 1.84 14.67
C ALA A 189 -0.79 1.83 15.37
N ASN A 190 0.29 1.85 14.60
CA ASN A 190 1.64 1.91 15.16
C ASN A 190 1.90 3.24 15.88
N LEU A 191 1.45 4.36 15.32
CA LEU A 191 1.57 5.68 15.95
C LEU A 191 0.76 5.77 17.26
N GLU A 192 -0.42 5.16 17.32
CA GLU A 192 -1.24 5.11 18.54
C GLU A 192 -0.55 4.32 19.65
N ARG A 193 -0.02 3.13 19.33
CA ARG A 193 0.75 2.32 20.30
C ARG A 193 1.99 3.04 20.82
N GLU A 194 2.70 3.76 19.95
CA GLU A 194 3.85 4.57 20.37
C GLU A 194 3.44 5.68 21.34
N ARG A 195 2.33 6.36 21.08
CA ARG A 195 1.80 7.41 21.97
C ARG A 195 1.39 6.85 23.32
N GLU A 196 0.70 5.71 23.34
CA GLU A 196 0.32 5.02 24.58
C GLU A 196 1.54 4.59 25.38
N ARG A 197 2.56 4.02 24.72
CA ARG A 197 3.82 3.64 25.36
C ARG A 197 4.56 4.84 25.95
N GLN A 198 4.59 5.97 25.24
CA GLN A 198 5.19 7.22 25.74
C GLN A 198 4.41 7.81 26.91
N ALA A 199 3.08 7.69 26.91
CA ALA A 199 2.25 8.14 28.03
C ALA A 199 2.51 7.32 29.31
N LEU A 200 2.77 6.02 29.18
CA LEU A 200 3.10 5.14 30.31
C LEU A 200 4.50 5.40 30.88
N ASP A 201 5.46 5.81 30.05
CA ASP A 201 6.84 6.10 30.49
C ASP A 201 6.94 7.42 31.28
N LEU A 202 5.99 8.35 31.07
CA LEU A 202 5.89 9.61 31.83
C LEU A 202 5.25 9.46 33.23
N ASP A 203 4.63 8.32 33.54
CA ASP A 203 3.91 8.10 34.81
C ASP A 203 4.76 7.32 35.85
N LEU A 204 6.05 7.11 35.59
CA LEU A 204 6.97 6.51 36.55
C LEU A 204 7.46 7.59 37.56
N PRO A 205 7.20 7.43 38.88
CA PRO A 205 7.63 8.42 39.86
C PRO A 205 9.16 8.43 39.98
N LEU A 206 9.79 9.51 39.50
CA LEU A 206 11.14 9.91 39.91
C LEU A 206 11.10 10.27 41.40
N GLY A 207 11.35 9.27 42.25
CA GLY A 207 11.22 9.42 43.70
C GLY A 207 12.05 8.44 44.53
N GLY A 208 13.25 8.10 44.06
CA GLY A 208 14.30 7.54 44.92
C GLY A 208 14.88 8.63 45.81
N ALA A 209 14.23 8.91 46.95
CA ALA A 209 14.86 9.68 48.02
C ALA A 209 15.45 8.69 49.04
N GLU A 210 16.74 8.42 48.88
CA GLU A 210 17.55 7.76 49.90
C GLU A 210 17.50 8.58 51.20
N ALA A 211 16.87 8.04 52.24
CA ALA A 211 17.04 8.55 53.60
C ALA A 211 18.26 7.87 54.23
N GLY A 212 19.45 8.46 54.00
CA GLY A 212 20.68 8.08 54.70
C GLY A 212 20.63 8.46 56.20
N PRO A 213 21.23 7.68 57.11
CA PRO A 213 21.08 7.87 58.55
C PRO A 213 22.20 8.77 59.11
N TYR A 214 22.12 10.08 58.92
CA TYR A 214 22.99 11.02 59.64
C TYR A 214 22.31 12.40 59.82
N ALA A 215 21.60 12.57 60.93
CA ALA A 215 21.32 13.89 61.50
C ALA A 215 21.15 13.75 63.02
N ALA A 216 22.26 13.85 63.73
CA ALA A 216 22.30 13.89 65.18
C ALA A 216 22.15 15.35 65.67
N SER A 217 21.38 15.49 66.76
CA SER A 217 21.62 16.34 67.94
C SER A 217 21.61 17.88 67.85
N ALA A 218 20.60 18.48 68.50
CA ALA A 218 20.71 19.53 69.55
C ALA A 218 19.28 19.74 70.14
N ALA A 219 18.95 19.38 71.38
CA ALA A 219 19.06 20.19 72.62
C ALA A 219 18.48 21.61 72.44
N ASP A 220 17.49 22.12 73.19
CA ASP A 220 17.41 22.26 74.66
C ASP A 220 16.01 22.83 75.05
N SER A 221 15.15 22.11 75.79
CA SER A 221 14.74 22.24 77.22
C SER A 221 14.39 23.63 77.81
N SER A 222 13.13 23.71 78.34
CA SER A 222 12.67 24.46 79.55
C SER A 222 12.58 26.01 79.45
N SER A 223 11.55 26.73 79.93
CA SER A 223 10.86 26.64 81.22
C SER A 223 9.52 27.38 81.24
N GLN A 224 8.74 26.99 82.25
CA GLN A 224 7.37 27.34 82.64
C GLN A 224 7.37 28.40 83.77
N GLN A 225 6.47 29.39 83.75
CA GLN A 225 6.03 30.32 84.82
C GLN A 225 4.88 31.17 84.23
N ASP A 226 3.80 31.64 84.85
CA ASP A 226 3.25 31.83 86.22
C ASP A 226 1.78 32.35 85.97
N PRO A 227 0.95 32.77 86.96
CA PRO A 227 1.02 32.67 88.42
C PRO A 227 -0.18 31.91 89.06
#